data_AF-A0A2W4L4I6-F1
#
_entry.id   AF-A0A2W4L4I6-F1
#
_cell.length_a   1.000
_cell.length_b   1.000
_cell.length_c   1.000
_cell.angle_alpha   90.00
_cell.angle_beta   90.00
_cell.angle_gamma   90.00
#
_symmetry.space_group_name_H-M   'P 1'
#
loop_
_entity.id
_entity.type
_entity.pdbx_description
1 polymer ?
#
loop_
_entity_poly.entity_id
_entity_poly.type
_entity_poly.pdbx_seq_one_letter_code
_entity_poly.pdbx_strand_id
1 'polypeptide(L)' 'MPSKEIKQLIKALRRQGFGVRTQGCNHPKVYLDGRLVETLPLTPSDYHAFANTIAGLRRAGFVYKGR' A
#
# COMPACT_ATOMS: atom_id res chain seq x y z
N MET A 1 -9.26 9.68 8.21
CA MET A 1 -9.22 9.73 6.71
C MET A 1 -7.82 9.32 6.26
N PRO A 2 -7.65 8.46 5.24
CA PRO A 2 -6.32 8.08 4.77
C PRO A 2 -5.57 9.27 4.20
N SER A 3 -4.26 9.35 4.46
CA SER A 3 -3.41 10.45 3.99
C SER A 3 -3.37 10.51 2.45
N LYS A 4 -3.02 11.68 1.90
CA LYS A 4 -2.91 11.87 0.43
C LYS A 4 -1.92 10.87 -0.19
N GLU A 5 -0.83 10.58 0.51
CA GLU A 5 0.20 9.61 0.11
C GLU A 5 -0.37 8.20 0.02
N ILE A 6 -1.12 7.74 1.03
CA ILE A 6 -1.76 6.41 1.00
C ILE A 6 -2.76 6.32 -0.16
N LYS A 7 -3.55 7.37 -0.42
CA LYS A 7 -4.45 7.40 -1.58
C LYS A 7 -3.69 7.27 -2.91
N GLN A 8 -2.55 7.94 -3.06
CA GLN A 8 -1.70 7.82 -4.24
C GLN A 8 -1.07 6.43 -4.36
N LEU A 9 -0.60 5.87 -3.25
CA LEU A 9 -0.04 4.52 -3.19
C LEU A 9 -1.07 3.47 -3.61
N ILE A 10 -2.30 3.54 -3.08
CA ILE A 10 -3.40 2.64 -3.46
C ILE A 10 -3.70 2.74 -4.96
N LYS A 11 -3.69 3.96 -5.53
CA LYS A 11 -3.91 4.16 -6.97
C LYS A 11 -2.78 3.55 -7.81
N ALA A 12 -1.53 3.69 -7.37
CA ALA A 12 -0.37 3.09 -8.03
C ALA A 12 -0.40 1.56 -7.96
N LEU A 13 -0.75 1.00 -6.80
CA LEU A 13 -0.90 -0.44 -6.59
C LEU A 13 -1.96 -1.03 -7.51
N ARG A 14 -3.16 -0.44 -7.55
CA ARG A 14 -4.25 -0.86 -8.44
C ARG A 14 -3.86 -0.82 -9.92
N ARG A 15 -3.11 0.20 -10.34
CA ARG A 15 -2.60 0.32 -11.71
C ARG A 15 -1.61 -0.79 -12.09
N GLN A 16 -0.91 -1.37 -11.11
CA GLN A 16 0.06 -2.44 -11.31
C GLN A 16 -0.55 -3.84 -11.10
N GLY A 17 -1.88 -3.94 -10.99
CA GLY A 17 -2.58 -5.23 -10.83
C GLY A 17 -2.70 -5.73 -9.39
N PHE A 18 -2.27 -4.94 -8.40
CA PHE A 18 -2.47 -5.30 -7.00
C PHE A 18 -3.92 -5.08 -6.57
N GLY A 19 -4.52 -6.09 -5.94
CA GLY A 19 -5.84 -6.00 -5.34
C GLY A 19 -5.78 -5.30 -3.99
N VAL A 20 -6.34 -4.10 -3.87
CA VAL A 20 -6.39 -3.39 -2.58
C VAL A 20 -7.79 -3.45 -1.99
N ARG A 21 -7.93 -4.12 -0.84
CA ARG A 21 -9.17 -4.18 -0.06
C ARG A 21 -9.12 -3.18 1.09
N THR A 22 -10.03 -2.21 1.06
CA THR A 22 -10.27 -1.25 2.15
C THR A 22 -11.54 -1.65 2.87
N GLN A 23 -11.46 -2.04 4.15
CA GLN A 23 -12.65 -2.29 4.97
C GLN A 23 -12.84 -1.14 5.96
N GLY A 24 -13.59 -0.11 5.56
CA GLY A 24 -13.95 1.01 6.44
C GLY A 24 -12.74 1.68 7.11
N CYS A 25 -12.73 1.68 8.44
CA CYS A 25 -11.68 2.25 9.30
C CYS A 25 -10.50 1.30 9.57
N ASN A 26 -10.43 0.13 8.93
CA ASN A 26 -9.31 -0.80 9.08
C ASN A 26 -8.19 -0.51 8.08
N HIS A 27 -6.98 -0.95 8.43
CA HIS A 27 -5.81 -0.89 7.58
C HIS A 27 -6.07 -1.56 6.22
N PRO A 28 -5.86 -0.85 5.08
CA PRO A 28 -6.01 -1.44 3.77
C PRO A 28 -5.10 -2.63 3.56
N LYS A 29 -5.64 -3.73 3.02
CA LYS A 29 -4.87 -4.94 2.73
C LYS A 29 -4.58 -5.03 1.24
N VAL A 30 -3.33 -5.32 0.90
CA VAL A 30 -2.84 -5.45 -0.47
C VAL A 30 -2.66 -6.92 -0.80
N TYR A 31 -3.23 -7.34 -1.92
CA TYR A 31 -3.20 -8.70 -2.42
C TYR A 31 -2.56 -8.75 -3.80
N LEU A 32 -1.81 -9.80 -4.07
CA LEU A 32 -1.29 -10.16 -5.39
C LEU A 32 -1.55 -11.65 -5.60
N ASP A 33 -2.13 -12.03 -6.74
CA ASP A 33 -2.49 -13.42 -7.06
C ASP A 33 -3.29 -14.14 -5.95
N GLY A 34 -4.19 -13.40 -5.29
CA GLY A 34 -5.02 -13.90 -4.20
C GLY A 34 -4.31 -14.03 -2.84
N ARG A 35 -3.01 -13.74 -2.75
CA ARG A 35 -2.23 -13.78 -1.50
C ARG A 35 -2.08 -12.40 -0.88
N LEU A 36 -2.20 -12.32 0.45
CA LEU A 36 -1.93 -11.08 1.19
C LEU A 36 -0.42 -10.79 1.12
N VAL A 37 -0.08 -9.64 0.55
CA VAL A 37 1.30 -9.18 0.39
C VAL A 37 1.69 -8.22 1.51
N GLU A 38 0.82 -7.26 1.81
CA GLU A 38 1.12 -6.18 2.74
C GLU A 38 -0.17 -5.59 3.34
N THR A 39 -0.07 -4.99 4.53
CA THR A 39 -1.16 -4.26 5.18
C THR A 39 -0.75 -2.80 5.37
N LEU A 40 -1.34 -1.91 4.57
CA LEU A 40 -1.02 -0.49 4.56
C LEU A 40 -1.47 0.19 5.86
N PRO A 41 -0.68 1.12 6.42
CA PRO A 41 -1.15 2.01 7.46
C PRO A 41 -2.21 2.98 6.92
N LEU A 42 -3.20 3.34 7.74
CA LEU A 42 -4.22 4.35 7.39
C LEU A 42 -3.59 5.75 7.28
N THR A 43 -2.73 6.06 8.24
CA THR A 43 -2.01 7.32 8.36
C THR A 43 -0.59 6.99 8.78
N PRO A 44 0.37 6.86 7.87
CA PRO A 44 1.77 6.79 8.24
C PRO A 44 2.18 8.18 8.73
N SER A 45 2.06 8.44 10.04
CA SER A 45 2.60 9.65 10.65
C SER A 45 4.14 9.58 10.77
N ASP A 46 4.70 8.37 10.60
CA ASP A 46 6.14 8.10 10.63
C ASP A 46 6.68 7.73 9.26
N TYR A 47 7.74 8.43 8.84
CA TYR A 47 8.47 8.17 7.59
C TYR A 47 8.93 6.71 7.48
N HIS A 48 9.36 6.11 8.59
CA HIS A 48 9.81 4.72 8.64
C HIS A 48 8.70 3.72 8.31
N ALA A 49 7.47 3.97 8.79
CA ALA A 49 6.34 3.08 8.51
C ALA A 49 6.00 3.07 7.01
N PHE A 50 6.04 4.23 6.36
CA PHE A 50 5.83 4.35 4.93
C PHE A 50 6.95 3.68 4.12
N ALA A 51 8.22 3.91 4.49
CA ALA A 51 9.36 3.30 3.84
C ALA A 51 9.35 1.76 3.96
N ASN A 52 9.03 1.22 5.14
CA ASN A 52 8.90 -0.23 5.36
C ASN A 52 7.77 -0.83 4.53
N THR A 53 6.63 -0.14 4.44
CA THR A 53 5.50 -0.55 3.60
C THR A 53 5.92 -0.64 2.13
N ILE A 54 6.59 0.40 1.61
CA ILE A 54 7.11 0.39 0.23
C ILE A 54 8.12 -0.75 0.04
N ALA A 55 9.01 -0.99 1.01
CA ALA A 55 9.98 -2.08 0.92
C ALA A 55 9.29 -3.45 0.83
N GLY A 56 8.24 -3.68 1.64
CA GLY A 56 7.42 -4.90 1.57
C GLY A 56 6.74 -5.07 0.21
N LEU A 57 6.13 -3.99 -0.30
CA LEU A 57 5.50 -3.99 -1.63
C LEU A 57 6.52 -4.25 -2.76
N ARG A 58 7.72 -3.65 -2.68
CA ARG A 58 8.79 -3.82 -3.67
C ARG A 58 9.26 -5.27 -3.74
N ARG A 59 9.34 -5.97 -2.61
CA ARG A 59 9.66 -7.42 -2.58
C ARG A 59 8.61 -8.26 -3.31
N ALA A 60 7.37 -7.78 -3.37
CA ALA A 60 6.30 -8.41 -4.14
C ALA A 60 6.19 -7.90 -5.59
N GLY A 61 7.19 -7.16 -6.08
CA GLY A 61 7.24 -6.69 -7.46
C GLY A 61 6.59 -5.32 -7.69
N PHE A 62 6.17 -4.60 -6.65
CA PHE A 62 5.67 -3.24 -6.80
C PHE A 62 6.79 -2.27 -7.18
N VAL A 63 6.60 -1.54 -8.28
CA VAL A 63 7.53 -0.49 -8.69
C VAL A 63 6.96 0.86 -8.26
N TYR A 64 7.45 1.38 -7.14
CA TYR A 64 7.05 2.72 -6.70
C TYR A 64 7.73 3.77 -7.57
N LYS A 65 6.97 4.40 -8.47
CA LYS A 65 7.43 5.54 -9.30
C LYS A 65 7.49 6.87 -8.52
N GLY A 66 7.30 6.85 -7.21
CA GLY A 66 7.36 8.05 -6.36
C GLY A 66 8.69 8.16 -5.63
N ARG A 67 9.61 8.97 -6.15
CA ARG A 67 10.34 9.95 -5.34
C ARG A 67 10.72 11.10 -6.26
#